data_AF-A0A359H867-F1
#
_entry.id   AF-A0A359H867-F1
#
_cell.length_a   1.000
_cell.length_b   1.000
_cell.length_c   1.000
_cell.angle_alpha   90.00
_cell.angle_beta   90.00
_cell.angle_gamma   90.00
#
_symmetry.space_group_name_H-M   'P 1'
#
loop_
_entity.id
_entity.type
_entity.pdbx_description
1 polymer ?
#
loop_
_entity_poly.entity_id
_entity_poly.type
_entity_poly.pdbx_seq_one_letter_code
_entity_poly.pdbx_strand_id
1 'polypeptide(L)' 'MIGLAGVEQAFLEVMKLGLKGDQAAEKLLEIVGRTNFIPESAEREYKWALYLAYRNYIADPSAGKKAMEYEQKPAC' A
#
# COMPACT_ATOMS: atom_id res chain seq x y z
N MET A 1 0.77 -15.86 6.33
CA MET A 1 1.27 -14.53 6.74
C MET A 1 0.74 -13.53 5.72
N ILE A 2 -0.50 -13.06 5.89
CA ILE A 2 -1.15 -12.08 4.99
C ILE A 2 -0.82 -10.69 5.55
N GLY A 3 0.46 -10.33 5.53
CA GLY A 3 0.95 -9.08 6.08
C GLY A 3 1.77 -8.38 5.02
N LEU A 4 1.55 -7.06 4.84
CA LEU A 4 2.36 -6.03 4.15
C LEU A 4 2.93 -6.34 2.74
N ALA A 5 3.41 -7.54 2.44
CA ALA A 5 3.85 -8.01 1.13
C ALA A 5 2.76 -7.90 0.05
N GLY A 6 1.47 -8.04 0.41
CA GLY A 6 0.35 -7.86 -0.53
C GLY A 6 0.17 -6.41 -0.97
N VAL A 7 0.45 -5.45 -0.08
CA VAL A 7 0.33 -4.02 -0.37
C VAL A 7 1.51 -3.53 -1.22
N GLU A 8 2.72 -4.00 -0.93
CA GLU A 8 3.89 -3.66 -1.75
C GLU A 8 3.79 -4.22 -3.18
N GLN A 9 3.27 -5.44 -3.35
CA GLN A 9 2.96 -5.97 -4.68
C GLN A 9 1.93 -5.12 -5.41
N ALA A 10 0.89 -4.64 -4.71
CA ALA A 10 -0.09 -3.71 -5.30
C ALA A 10 0.56 -2.40 -5.75
N PHE A 11 1.52 -1.86 -4.98
CA PHE A 11 2.26 -0.66 -5.36
C PHE A 11 3.09 -0.88 -6.63
N LEU A 12 3.78 -2.01 -6.73
CA LEU A 12 4.56 -2.37 -7.92
C LEU A 12 3.68 -2.56 -9.16
N GLU A 13 2.51 -3.19 -9.03
CA GLU A 13 1.55 -3.33 -10.14
C GLU A 13 1.03 -1.99 -10.62
N VAL A 14 0.60 -1.11 -9.71
CA VAL A 14 0.07 0.21 -10.06
C VAL A 14 1.15 1.10 -10.70
N MET A 15 2.40 0.97 -10.25
CA MET A 15 3.54 1.64 -10.86
C MET A 15 3.83 1.13 -12.27
N LYS A 16 3.80 -0.19 -12.51
CA LYS A 16 3.97 -0.79 -13.85
C LYS A 16 2.90 -0.32 -14.84
N LEU A 17 1.68 -0.08 -14.36
CA LEU A 17 0.57 0.44 -15.16
C LEU A 17 0.65 1.95 -15.43
N GLY A 18 1.59 2.67 -14.78
CA GLY A 18 1.76 4.11 -14.95
C GLY A 18 0.60 4.96 -14.42
N LEU A 19 -0.24 4.40 -13.56
CA LEU A 19 -1.42 5.07 -13.01
C LEU A 19 -1.04 6.15 -11.99
N LYS A 20 -1.79 7.24 -11.96
CA LYS A 20 -1.55 8.41 -11.09
C LYS A 20 -2.85 8.92 -10.47
N GLY A 21 -2.72 9.69 -9.39
CA GLY A 21 -3.86 10.34 -8.73
C GLY A 21 -4.94 9.34 -8.33
N ASP A 22 -6.19 9.66 -8.66
CA ASP A 22 -7.36 8.84 -8.31
C ASP A 22 -7.34 7.45 -8.97
N GLN A 23 -6.79 7.33 -10.18
CA GLN A 23 -6.69 6.03 -10.87
C GLN A 23 -5.75 5.08 -10.12
N ALA A 24 -4.67 5.60 -9.54
CA ALA A 24 -3.79 4.80 -8.70
C ALA A 24 -4.52 4.37 -7.42
N ALA A 25 -5.21 5.30 -6.75
CA ALA A 25 -5.94 5.00 -5.52
C ALA A 25 -7.02 3.93 -5.71
N GLU A 26 -7.78 3.99 -6.81
CA GLU A 26 -8.80 2.99 -7.14
C GLU A 26 -8.20 1.63 -7.43
N LYS A 27 -7.13 1.58 -8.22
CA LYS A 27 -6.48 0.31 -8.54
C LYS A 27 -5.85 -0.34 -7.32
N LEU A 28 -5.28 0.46 -6.42
CA LEU A 28 -4.76 -0.02 -5.13
C LEU A 28 -5.86 -0.63 -4.27
N LEU A 29 -7.00 0.06 -4.15
CA LEU A 29 -8.14 -0.44 -3.39
C LEU A 29 -8.68 -1.75 -3.99
N GLU A 30 -8.77 -1.85 -5.32
CA GLU A 30 -9.18 -3.06 -6.02
C GLU A 30 -8.25 -4.24 -5.71
N ILE A 31 -6.92 -4.07 -5.81
CA ILE A 31 -5.95 -5.14 -5.60
C ILE A 31 -5.93 -5.57 -4.12
N VAL A 32 -5.89 -4.60 -3.20
CA VAL A 32 -5.82 -4.89 -1.76
C VAL A 32 -7.15 -5.45 -1.25
N GLY A 33 -8.29 -4.99 -1.77
CA GLY A 33 -9.62 -5.49 -1.44
C GLY A 33 -9.91 -6.91 -1.92
N ARG A 34 -9.18 -7.43 -2.92
CA ARG A 34 -9.26 -8.86 -3.30
C ARG A 34 -8.70 -9.80 -2.23
N THR A 35 -7.81 -9.30 -1.37
CA THR A 35 -7.08 -10.10 -0.39
C THR A 35 -7.37 -9.71 1.05
N ASN A 36 -7.98 -8.55 1.28
CA ASN A 36 -8.30 -8.00 2.58
C ASN A 36 -9.78 -7.62 2.64
N PHE A 37 -10.43 -7.89 3.77
CA PHE A 37 -11.76 -7.36 4.02
C PHE A 37 -11.63 -5.87 4.38
N ILE A 38 -12.30 -5.02 3.60
CA ILE A 38 -12.38 -3.57 3.84
C ILE A 38 -13.85 -3.28 4.15
N PRO A 39 -14.18 -2.84 5.37
CA PRO A 39 -15.55 -2.45 5.67
C PRO A 39 -15.94 -1.23 4.84
N GLU A 40 -17.15 -1.23 4.27
CA GLU A 40 -17.68 -0.15 3.42
C GLU A 40 -17.60 1.22 4.13
N SER A 41 -17.85 1.24 5.44
CA SER A 41 -17.76 2.45 6.27
C SER A 41 -16.35 3.03 6.40
N ALA A 42 -15.30 2.26 6.10
CA ALA A 42 -13.91 2.68 6.17
C ALA A 42 -13.22 2.72 4.79
N GLU A 43 -13.97 2.46 3.70
CA GLU A 43 -13.41 2.36 2.36
C GLU A 43 -12.73 3.66 1.93
N ARG A 44 -13.35 4.80 2.25
CA ARG A 44 -12.83 6.13 1.90
C ARG A 44 -11.50 6.41 2.60
N GLU A 45 -11.44 6.18 3.90
CA GLU A 45 -10.25 6.35 4.73
C GLU A 45 -9.14 5.39 4.26
N TYR A 46 -9.51 4.15 3.95
CA TYR A 46 -8.57 3.13 3.47
C TYR A 46 -7.99 3.48 2.10
N LYS A 47 -8.83 3.94 1.16
CA LYS A 47 -8.41 4.43 -0.17
C LYS A 47 -7.42 5.59 -0.04
N TRP A 48 -7.69 6.53 0.87
CA TRP A 48 -6.81 7.67 1.11
C TRP A 48 -5.48 7.25 1.74
N ALA A 49 -5.51 6.35 2.73
CA ALA A 49 -4.32 5.80 3.37
C ALA A 49 -3.43 5.04 2.38
N LEU A 50 -4.02 4.20 1.52
CA LEU A 50 -3.31 3.49 0.45
C LEU A 50 -2.65 4.46 -0.53
N TYR A 51 -3.37 5.51 -0.93
CA TYR A 51 -2.83 6.51 -1.85
C TYR A 51 -1.66 7.30 -1.23
N LEU A 52 -1.74 7.65 0.06
CA LEU A 52 -0.64 8.30 0.77
C LEU A 52 0.58 7.38 0.89
N ALA A 53 0.37 6.12 1.26
CA ALA A 53 1.45 5.13 1.34
C ALA A 53 2.13 4.91 -0.03
N TYR A 54 1.34 4.83 -1.10
CA TYR A 54 1.88 4.73 -2.46
C TYR A 54 2.65 5.99 -2.87
N ARG A 55 2.15 7.20 -2.54
CA ARG A 55 2.89 8.44 -2.79
C ARG A 55 4.24 8.49 -2.05
N ASN A 56 4.27 8.01 -0.82
CA ASN A 56 5.51 7.91 -0.07
C ASN A 56 6.46 6.88 -0.69
N TYR A 57 5.93 5.74 -1.15
CA TYR A 57 6.69 4.69 -1.81
C TYR A 57 7.35 5.17 -3.11
N ILE A 58 6.64 5.92 -3.95
CA ILE A 58 7.22 6.46 -5.20
C ILE A 58 8.23 7.58 -4.95
N ALA A 59 8.07 8.35 -3.86
CA ALA A 59 8.97 9.44 -3.51
C ALA A 59 10.28 8.91 -2.92
N ASP A 60 10.20 7.88 -2.10
CA ASP A 60 11.36 7.16 -1.55
C ASP A 60 11.04 5.66 -1.41
N PRO A 61 11.39 4.83 -2.41
CA PRO A 61 11.19 3.38 -2.35
C PRO A 61 11.99 2.73 -1.21
N SER A 62 13.04 3.40 -0.71
CA SER A 62 13.85 2.91 0.41
C SER A 62 13.23 3.23 1.78
N ALA A 63 12.34 4.22 1.86
CA ALA A 63 11.55 4.49 3.07
C ALA A 63 10.55 3.37 3.38
N GLY A 64 10.00 2.71 2.36
CA GLY A 64 9.21 1.48 2.54
C GLY A 64 10.02 0.36 3.21
N LYS A 65 11.30 0.21 2.82
CA LYS A 65 12.22 -0.75 3.45
C LYS A 65 12.64 -0.34 4.87
N LYS A 66 12.90 0.95 5.12
CA LYS A 66 13.32 1.44 6.46
C LYS A 66 12.21 1.41 7.50
N ALA A 67 10.95 1.64 7.11
CA ALA A 67 9.80 1.43 7.99
C ALA A 67 9.64 -0.06 8.35
N MET A 68 9.91 -0.97 7.41
CA MET A 68 9.91 -2.43 7.65
C MET A 68 11.08 -2.92 8.50
N GLU A 69 12.27 -2.30 8.39
CA GLU A 69 13.44 -2.67 9.21
C GLU A 69 13.26 -2.29 10.68
N TYR A 70 12.47 -1.25 10.97
CA TYR A 70 12.19 -0.80 12.35
C TYR A 70 11.24 -1.74 13.12
N GLU A 71 10.29 -2.41 12.45
CA GLU A 71 9.41 -3.41 13.09
C GLU A 71 10.07 -4.80 13.22
N GLN A 72 11.20 -5.02 12.55
CA GLN A 72 11.94 -6.28 12.56
C GLN A 72 13.13 -6.28 13.53
N LYS A 73 13.24 -5.28 14.43
CA LYS A 73 14.13 -5.42 15.59
C LYS A 73 13.46 -6.33 16.61
N PRO A 74 13.97 -7.55 16.85
CA PRO A 74 13.54 -8.29 18.02
C PRO A 74 13.94 -7.46 19.24
N ALA A 75 12.97 -7.22 20.14
CA ALA A 75 13.29 -6.81 21.48
C ALA A 75 14.29 -7.82 22.04
N CYS A 76 15.53 -7.38 22.30
CA CYS A 76 16.45 -8.11 23.16
C CYS A 76 15.89 -8.19 24.58
#